data_AF-A0A8T5GP55-F1
#
_entry.id   AF-A0A8T5GP55-F1
#
_cell.length_a   1.000
_cell.length_b   1.000
_cell.length_c   1.000
_cell.angle_alpha   90.00
_cell.angle_beta   90.00
_cell.angle_gamma   90.00
#
_symmetry.space_group_name_H-M   'P 1'
#
loop_
_entity.id
_entity.type
_entity.pdbx_description
1 polymer ?
#
loop_
_entity_poly.entity_id
_entity_poly.type
_entity_poly.pdbx_seq_one_letter_code
_entity_poly.pdbx_strand_id
1 'polypeptide(L)' 'MRKKSKQKQSSRTSKRWHAAPLKGSFMVLAIIGFFFSAYLVYPESVNYGIAFMLVFAAMFIASLISMAHAPIRGQEK' A
#
# COMPACT_ATOMS: atom_id res chain seq x y z
N MET A 1 47.52 1.74 -36.12
CA MET A 1 47.08 1.10 -34.86
C MET A 1 45.77 1.77 -34.40
N ARG A 2 44.62 1.17 -34.69
CA ARG A 2 43.27 1.76 -34.54
C ARG A 2 42.77 1.60 -33.09
N LYS A 3 42.65 2.70 -32.35
CA LYS A 3 42.08 2.72 -30.99
C LYS A 3 40.57 2.44 -31.08
N LYS A 4 40.13 1.27 -30.60
CA LYS A 4 38.71 0.94 -30.43
C LYS A 4 38.15 1.76 -29.27
N SER A 5 37.26 2.70 -29.59
CA SER A 5 36.42 3.42 -28.63
C SER A 5 35.58 2.41 -27.86
N LYS A 6 35.86 2.27 -26.56
CA LYS A 6 35.02 1.48 -25.65
C LYS A 6 33.67 2.20 -25.54
N GLN A 7 32.66 1.60 -26.16
CA GLN A 7 31.26 2.00 -26.01
C GLN A 7 30.90 2.02 -24.53
N LYS A 8 30.54 3.21 -24.05
CA LYS A 8 29.95 3.42 -22.74
C LYS A 8 28.55 2.84 -22.79
N GLN A 9 28.39 1.56 -22.43
CA GLN A 9 27.09 0.93 -22.22
C GLN A 9 26.39 1.67 -21.07
N SER A 10 25.61 2.68 -21.41
CA SER A 10 24.58 3.22 -20.53
C SER A 10 23.51 2.14 -20.39
N SER A 11 23.67 1.29 -19.38
CA SER A 11 22.61 0.38 -18.96
C SER A 11 21.45 1.23 -18.45
N ARG A 12 20.47 1.47 -19.32
CA ARG A 12 19.14 1.90 -18.88
C ARG A 12 18.55 0.74 -18.09
N THR A 13 18.84 0.69 -16.79
CA THR A 13 18.13 -0.16 -15.84
C THR A 13 16.67 0.24 -15.89
N SER A 14 15.85 -0.56 -16.59
CA SER A 14 14.41 -0.47 -16.47
C SER A 14 14.09 -0.73 -15.00
N LYS A 15 13.66 0.30 -14.28
CA LYS A 15 13.21 0.16 -12.90
C LYS A 15 12.03 -0.81 -12.93
N ARG A 16 12.25 -2.07 -12.57
CA ARG A 16 11.16 -3.01 -12.32
C ARG A 16 10.36 -2.43 -11.16
N TRP A 17 9.05 -2.32 -11.34
CA TRP A 17 8.16 -1.84 -10.28
C TRP A 17 8.21 -2.83 -9.12
N HIS A 18 8.78 -2.38 -8.01
CA HIS A 18 8.77 -3.10 -6.75
C HIS A 18 7.56 -2.67 -5.94
N ALA A 19 6.49 -3.46 -6.00
CA ALA A 19 5.36 -3.27 -5.11
C ALA A 19 5.79 -3.66 -3.69
N ALA A 20 6.03 -2.67 -2.84
CA ALA A 20 6.23 -2.88 -1.42
C ALA A 20 4.85 -3.07 -0.76
N PRO A 21 4.70 -4.03 0.17
CA PRO A 21 3.46 -4.20 0.90
C PRO A 21 3.12 -2.93 1.69
N LEU A 22 1.83 -2.65 1.82
CA LEU A 22 1.34 -1.53 2.61
C LEU A 22 1.70 -1.76 4.09
N LYS A 23 2.10 -0.71 4.79
CA LYS A 23 2.52 -0.80 6.21
C LYS A 23 1.34 -1.22 7.09
N GLY A 24 1.61 -2.06 8.10
CA GLY A 24 0.63 -2.45 9.12
C GLY A 24 -0.08 -1.26 9.81
N SER A 25 0.61 -0.14 9.95
CA SER A 25 0.04 1.10 10.50
C SER A 25 -1.18 1.61 9.73
N PHE A 26 -1.26 1.34 8.43
CA PHE A 26 -2.42 1.70 7.60
C PHE A 26 -3.65 0.86 7.97
N MET A 27 -3.47 -0.45 8.19
CA MET A 27 -4.53 -1.33 8.66
C MET A 27 -5.04 -0.90 10.04
N VAL A 28 -4.13 -0.56 10.96
CA VAL A 28 -4.50 -0.06 12.30
C VAL A 28 -5.31 1.24 12.20
N LEU A 29 -4.90 2.17 11.35
CA LEU A 29 -5.66 3.40 11.10
C LEU A 29 -7.06 3.10 10.55
N ALA A 30 -7.21 2.14 9.63
CA ALA A 30 -8.50 1.76 9.08
C ALA A 30 -9.43 1.16 10.17
N ILE A 31 -8.89 0.32 11.06
CA ILE A 31 -9.64 -0.25 12.18
C ILE A 31 -10.10 0.85 13.15
N ILE A 32 -9.18 1.72 13.58
CA ILE A 32 -9.49 2.81 14.50
C ILE A 32 -10.49 3.77 13.88
N GLY A 33 -10.29 4.15 12.62
CA GLY A 33 -11.20 5.02 11.87
C GLY A 33 -12.61 4.42 11.73
N PHE A 34 -12.71 3.11 11.50
CA PHE A 34 -13.99 2.41 11.44
C PHE A 34 -14.72 2.50 12.79
N PHE A 35 -14.06 2.20 13.90
CA PHE A 35 -14.66 2.31 15.23
C PHE A 35 -14.99 3.75 15.62
N PHE A 36 -14.10 4.69 15.31
CA PHE A 36 -14.35 6.12 15.52
C PHE A 36 -15.61 6.56 14.78
N SER A 37 -15.76 6.16 13.52
CA SER A 37 -16.95 6.47 12.74
C SER A 37 -18.21 5.82 13.29
N ALA A 38 -18.12 4.57 13.75
CA ALA A 38 -19.26 3.82 14.28
C ALA A 38 -19.77 4.40 15.61
N TYR A 39 -18.87 4.80 16.50
CA TYR A 39 -19.23 5.24 17.85
C TYR A 39 -19.46 6.75 17.98
N LEU A 40 -18.74 7.58 17.22
CA LEU A 40 -18.82 9.04 17.37
C LEU A 40 -19.55 9.70 16.21
N VAL A 41 -19.30 9.26 14.97
CA VAL A 41 -19.84 9.97 13.78
C VAL A 41 -21.25 9.50 13.42
N TYR A 42 -21.53 8.20 13.52
CA TYR A 42 -22.85 7.63 13.25
C TYR A 42 -23.99 8.23 14.10
N PRO A 43 -23.86 8.38 15.44
CA PRO A 43 -24.94 8.98 16.23
C PRO A 43 -25.14 10.48 15.95
N GLU A 44 -24.08 11.21 15.62
CA GLU A 44 -24.17 12.65 15.26
C GLU A 44 -24.77 12.85 13.87
N SER A 45 -24.37 12.02 12.90
CA SER A 45 -24.81 12.14 11.51
C SER A 45 -24.75 10.81 10.77
N VAL A 46 -25.94 10.20 10.61
CA VAL A 46 -26.08 8.88 9.97
C VAL A 46 -25.47 8.84 8.57
N ASN A 47 -25.70 9.87 7.75
CA ASN A 47 -25.18 9.92 6.38
C ASN A 47 -23.64 9.90 6.33
N TYR A 48 -22.97 10.72 7.15
CA TYR A 48 -21.51 10.75 7.19
C TYR A 48 -20.93 9.52 7.90
N GLY A 49 -21.58 9.03 8.96
CA GLY A 49 -21.16 7.82 9.65
C GLY A 49 -21.14 6.61 8.72
N ILE A 50 -22.21 6.39 7.95
CA ILE A 50 -22.26 5.30 6.97
C ILE A 50 -21.21 5.49 5.87
N ALA A 51 -21.06 6.72 5.34
CA ALA A 51 -20.06 6.99 4.30
C ALA A 51 -18.64 6.69 4.78
N PHE A 52 -18.26 7.16 5.97
CA PHE A 52 -16.93 6.89 6.52
C PHE A 52 -16.73 5.42 6.89
N MET A 53 -17.74 4.73 7.44
CA MET A 53 -17.66 3.29 7.70
C MET A 53 -17.40 2.51 6.41
N LEU A 54 -18.05 2.85 5.30
CA LEU A 54 -17.79 2.23 3.99
C LEU A 54 -16.36 2.50 3.49
N VAL A 55 -15.88 3.73 3.63
CA VAL A 55 -14.50 4.10 3.24
C VAL A 55 -13.48 3.32 4.07
N PHE A 56 -13.64 3.28 5.39
CA PHE A 56 -12.72 2.55 6.27
C PHE A 56 -12.78 1.04 6.07
N ALA A 57 -13.97 0.47 5.79
CA ALA A 57 -14.11 -0.94 5.42
C ALA A 57 -13.38 -1.25 4.10
N ALA A 58 -13.51 -0.37 3.09
CA ALA A 58 -12.78 -0.51 1.83
C ALA A 58 -11.25 -0.40 2.02
N MET A 59 -10.79 0.57 2.82
CA MET A 59 -9.37 0.67 3.21
C MET A 59 -8.88 -0.59 3.91
N PHE A 60 -9.68 -1.15 4.82
CA PHE A 60 -9.33 -2.38 5.53
C PHE A 60 -9.15 -3.55 4.56
N ILE A 61 -10.10 -3.79 3.66
CA ILE A 61 -10.01 -4.83 2.63
C ILE A 61 -8.79 -4.60 1.72
N ALA A 62 -8.57 -3.37 1.26
CA ALA A 62 -7.41 -3.03 0.45
C ALA A 62 -6.08 -3.33 1.18
N SER A 63 -6.03 -3.07 2.48
CA SER A 63 -4.85 -3.36 3.30
C SER A 63 -4.58 -4.86 3.41
N LEU A 64 -5.62 -5.68 3.57
CA LEU A 64 -5.51 -7.14 3.60
C LEU A 64 -4.99 -7.67 2.27
N ILE A 65 -5.56 -7.22 1.15
CA ILE A 65 -5.13 -7.63 -0.19
C ILE A 65 -3.67 -7.24 -0.43
N SER A 66 -3.28 -6.02 -0.05
CA SER A 66 -1.89 -5.55 -0.24
C SER A 66 -0.86 -6.38 0.54
N MET A 67 -1.19 -6.82 1.75
CA MET A 67 -0.30 -7.65 2.56
C MET A 67 -0.31 -9.12 2.10
N ALA A 68 -1.46 -9.64 1.65
CA ALA A 68 -1.59 -11.01 1.17
C ALA A 68 -0.85 -11.27 -0.15
N HIS A 69 -0.80 -10.29 -1.05
CA HIS A 69 -0.06 -10.37 -2.31
C HIS A 69 1.40 -9.88 -2.21
N ALA A 70 1.90 -9.68 -1.00
CA ALA A 70 3.29 -9.31 -0.79
C ALA A 70 4.20 -10.46 -1.26
N PRO A 71 5.14 -10.22 -2.21
CA PRO A 71 6.10 -11.24 -2.58
C PRO A 71 6.94 -11.58 -1.35
N ILE A 72 6.80 -12.81 -0.83
CA ILE A 72 7.64 -13.36 0.23
C ILE A 72 9.06 -13.45 -0.32
N ARG A 73 9.81 -12.36 -0.21
CA ARG A 73 11.26 -12.40 -0.37
C ARG A 73 11.80 -13.04 0.89
N GLY A 74 11.82 -14.37 0.89
CA GLY A 74 12.88 -15.09 1.58
C GLY A 74 14.20 -14.56 1.03
N GLN A 75 14.77 -13.57 1.71
CA GLN A 75 16.18 -13.25 1.58
C GLN A 75 16.90 -14.29 2.44
N GLU A 76 17.23 -15.41 1.82
CA GLU A 76 18.34 -16.23 2.26
C GLU A 76 19.61 -15.41 2.01
N LYS A 77 20.18 -14.87 3.09
CA LYS A 77 21.62 -14.72 3.36
C LYS A 77 21.84 -14.17 4.76
#